data_AF-A0A0W1A5Y5-F1
#
_entry.id   AF-A0A0W1A5Y5-F1
#
_cell.length_a   1.000
_cell.length_b   1.000
_cell.length_c   1.000
_cell.angle_alpha   90.00
_cell.angle_beta   90.00
_cell.angle_gamma   90.00
#
_symmetry.space_group_name_H-M   'P 1'
#
loop_
_entity.id
_entity.type
_entity.pdbx_description
1 polymer ?
#
loop_
_entity_poly.entity_id
_entity_poly.type
_entity_poly.pdbx_seq_one_letter_code
_entity_poly.pdbx_strand_id
1 'polypeptide(L)'
;MSLTKANVIHYLMQVESLTAIDNHQVKDSYGYKTGQIALALNIGLDWINQILEQGSWSGDERITLYERNALLDLRNAIDGLPRSMSIKSLMSIMDLDGIQNMLFESITRYIESIVQFEEHKNLLKAVVLVLKIIEYDLSKKEGPITIGYGFFSVVILSNEQRQANHAKIALILNEIIQKFDANYTESHIIDQGALMEIS
;
A
#
# COMPACT_ATOMS: atom_id res chain seq x y z
N MET A 1 5.46 -24.11 0.15
CA MET A 1 5.70 -23.24 1.32
C MET A 1 4.69 -22.12 1.24
N SER A 2 4.07 -21.67 2.34
CA SER A 2 3.08 -20.58 2.29
C SER A 2 3.75 -19.23 1.97
N LEU A 3 3.00 -18.27 1.42
CA LEU A 3 3.49 -16.91 1.20
C LEU A 3 3.95 -16.31 2.54
N THR A 4 5.16 -15.77 2.58
CA THR A 4 5.75 -15.18 3.80
C THR A 4 6.02 -13.69 3.64
N LYS A 5 6.17 -12.98 4.77
CA LYS A 5 6.60 -11.57 4.81
C LYS A 5 7.90 -11.34 4.04
N ALA A 6 8.87 -12.25 4.18
CA ALA A 6 10.15 -12.16 3.48
C ALA A 6 10.00 -12.22 1.95
N ASN A 7 9.07 -13.02 1.43
CA ASN A 7 8.81 -13.07 -0.01
C ASN A 7 8.25 -11.74 -0.52
N VAL A 8 7.32 -11.13 0.21
CA VAL A 8 6.73 -9.85 -0.17
C VAL A 8 7.77 -8.72 -0.09
N ILE A 9 8.58 -8.66 0.97
CA ILE A 9 9.67 -7.69 1.09
C ILE A 9 10.67 -7.86 -0.07
N HIS A 10 11.11 -9.09 -0.33
CA HIS A 10 12.05 -9.37 -1.41
C HIS A 10 11.54 -8.89 -2.76
N TYR A 11 10.27 -9.19 -3.06
CA TYR A 11 9.61 -8.67 -4.26
C TYR A 11 9.64 -7.14 -4.29
N LEU A 12 9.13 -6.46 -3.26
CA LEU A 12 9.05 -4.99 -3.22
C LEU A 12 10.43 -4.34 -3.35
N MET A 13 11.47 -4.92 -2.76
CA MET A 13 12.83 -4.42 -2.88
C MET A 13 13.40 -4.55 -4.30
N GLN A 14 12.98 -5.56 -5.07
CA GLN A 14 13.43 -5.77 -6.44
C GLN A 14 12.70 -4.93 -7.49
N VAL A 15 11.46 -4.48 -7.21
CA VAL A 15 10.73 -3.67 -8.19
C VAL A 15 11.39 -2.30 -8.34
N GLU A 16 11.76 -1.93 -9.56
CA GLU A 16 12.50 -0.68 -9.83
C GLU A 16 11.61 0.56 -9.91
N SER A 17 10.30 0.40 -10.09
CA SER A 17 9.34 1.51 -10.16
C SER A 17 8.04 1.20 -9.41
N LEU A 18 7.25 2.22 -9.07
CA LEU A 18 5.91 2.01 -8.51
C LEU A 18 4.94 1.47 -9.56
N THR A 19 5.11 1.89 -10.82
CA THR A 19 4.32 1.42 -11.96
C THR A 19 4.47 -0.08 -12.25
N ALA A 20 5.64 -0.66 -11.93
CA ALA A 20 5.92 -2.08 -12.12
C ALA A 20 5.40 -2.98 -10.99
N ILE A 21 4.79 -2.40 -9.93
CA ILE A 21 4.20 -3.17 -8.85
C ILE A 21 2.94 -3.88 -9.34
N ASP A 22 2.97 -5.19 -9.30
CA ASP A 22 1.95 -6.11 -9.77
C ASP A 22 1.64 -7.15 -8.69
N ASN A 23 0.39 -7.14 -8.22
CA ASN A 23 -0.10 -8.06 -7.21
C ASN A 23 -0.10 -9.53 -7.68
N HIS A 24 0.08 -9.82 -8.98
CA HIS A 24 0.24 -11.17 -9.53
C HIS A 24 1.60 -11.80 -9.33
N GLN A 25 2.62 -10.99 -9.04
CA GLN A 25 3.97 -11.49 -8.77
C GLN A 25 4.13 -11.94 -7.31
N VAL A 26 3.31 -11.42 -6.40
CA VAL A 26 3.36 -11.78 -4.99
C VAL A 26 2.48 -13.00 -4.71
N LYS A 27 3.09 -14.16 -4.83
CA LYS A 27 2.47 -15.48 -4.64
C LYS A 27 3.50 -16.46 -4.05
N ASP A 28 3.01 -17.53 -3.46
CA ASP A 28 3.86 -18.58 -2.94
C ASP A 28 4.43 -19.48 -4.06
N SER A 29 5.24 -20.47 -3.68
CA SER A 29 5.88 -21.41 -4.62
C SER A 29 4.90 -22.23 -5.45
N TYR A 30 3.64 -22.31 -5.04
CA TYR A 30 2.57 -23.03 -5.71
C TYR A 30 1.59 -22.09 -6.44
N GLY A 31 1.85 -20.78 -6.43
CA GLY A 31 1.04 -19.76 -7.07
C GLY A 31 -0.13 -19.23 -6.24
N TYR A 32 -0.22 -19.57 -4.96
CA TYR A 32 -1.27 -19.06 -4.08
C TYR A 32 -0.95 -17.66 -3.54
N LYS A 33 -1.96 -16.78 -3.52
CA LYS A 33 -1.87 -15.40 -3.01
C LYS A 33 -2.44 -15.23 -1.59
N THR A 34 -2.68 -16.31 -0.88
CA THR A 34 -3.35 -16.28 0.43
C THR A 34 -2.57 -15.43 1.43
N GLY A 35 -3.24 -14.49 2.10
CA GLY A 35 -2.63 -13.61 3.10
C GLY A 35 -1.85 -12.41 2.55
N GLN A 36 -1.81 -12.21 1.22
CA GLN A 36 -1.05 -11.14 0.58
C GLN A 36 -1.35 -9.74 1.15
N ILE A 37 -2.63 -9.41 1.37
CA ILE A 37 -3.04 -8.11 1.92
C ILE A 37 -2.55 -7.91 3.36
N ALA A 38 -2.73 -8.93 4.22
CA ALA A 38 -2.33 -8.86 5.62
C ALA A 38 -0.80 -8.73 5.74
N LEU A 39 -0.05 -9.44 4.89
CA LEU A 39 1.40 -9.32 4.82
C LEU A 39 1.83 -7.93 4.37
N ALA A 40 1.22 -7.37 3.31
CA ALA A 40 1.55 -6.04 2.81
C ALA A 40 1.25 -4.94 3.85
N LEU A 41 0.12 -5.03 4.56
CA LEU A 41 -0.23 -4.09 5.64
C LEU A 41 0.75 -4.17 6.81
N ASN A 42 1.13 -5.38 7.24
CA ASN A 42 2.12 -5.57 8.31
C ASN A 42 3.48 -4.98 7.92
N ILE A 43 3.92 -5.20 6.68
CA ILE A 43 5.16 -4.59 6.16
C ILE A 43 5.07 -3.07 6.17
N GLY A 44 3.93 -2.51 5.76
CA GLY A 44 3.66 -1.08 5.84
C GLY A 44 3.79 -0.54 7.27
N LEU A 45 3.19 -1.21 8.26
CA LEU A 45 3.32 -0.84 9.68
C LEU A 45 4.78 -0.86 10.15
N ASP A 46 5.53 -1.89 9.80
CA ASP A 46 6.94 -1.99 10.18
C ASP A 46 7.76 -0.85 9.59
N TRP A 47 7.54 -0.50 8.32
CA TRP A 47 8.24 0.62 7.68
C TRP A 47 7.80 1.99 8.21
N ILE A 48 6.53 2.17 8.58
CA ILE A 48 6.09 3.39 9.27
C ILE A 48 6.83 3.54 10.61
N ASN A 49 6.89 2.48 11.41
CA ASN A 49 7.57 2.52 12.70
C ASN A 49 9.08 2.80 12.53
N GLN A 50 9.73 2.20 11.54
CA GLN A 50 11.14 2.48 11.24
C GLN A 50 11.38 3.96 10.91
N ILE A 51 10.53 4.58 10.08
CA ILE A 51 10.66 6.00 9.71
C ILE A 51 10.47 6.89 10.96
N LEU A 52 9.46 6.59 11.78
CA LEU A 52 9.15 7.34 13.00
C LEU A 52 10.26 7.23 14.07
N GLU A 53 10.88 6.05 14.20
CA GLU A 53 11.98 5.79 15.12
C GLU A 53 13.27 6.49 14.66
N GLN A 54 13.61 6.39 13.37
CA GLN A 54 14.80 7.04 12.80
C GLN A 54 14.76 8.56 12.99
N GLY A 55 13.62 9.20 12.72
CA GLY A 55 13.47 10.64 12.93
C GLY A 55 13.52 11.09 14.41
N SER A 56 13.47 10.17 15.37
CA SER A 56 13.55 10.50 16.80
C SER A 56 14.98 10.47 17.37
N TRP A 57 15.90 9.77 16.71
CA TRP A 57 17.26 9.51 17.23
C TRP A 57 18.36 10.30 16.51
N SER A 58 18.12 10.77 15.29
CA SER A 58 19.17 11.37 14.45
C SER A 58 19.54 12.81 14.79
N GLY A 59 18.75 13.55 15.57
CA GLY A 59 18.98 14.99 15.81
C GLY A 59 18.76 15.88 14.57
N ASP A 60 18.98 15.35 13.38
CA ASP A 60 18.44 15.82 12.11
C ASP A 60 16.98 15.36 11.96
N GLU A 61 16.06 16.30 11.83
CA GLU A 61 14.65 16.03 11.47
C GLU A 61 14.59 15.58 9.99
N ARG A 62 14.80 14.27 9.76
CA ARG A 62 14.63 13.63 8.44
C ARG A 62 13.18 13.65 7.93
N ILE A 63 12.24 13.89 8.84
CA ILE A 63 10.83 14.08 8.51
C ILE A 63 10.31 15.29 9.28
N THR A 64 9.48 16.07 8.64
CA THR A 64 8.78 17.22 9.23
C THR A 64 7.74 16.76 10.26
N LEU A 65 7.32 17.67 11.13
CA LEU A 65 6.20 17.41 12.05
C LEU A 65 4.90 17.03 11.31
N TYR A 66 4.68 17.61 10.13
CA TYR A 66 3.51 17.31 9.31
C TYR A 66 3.55 15.87 8.78
N GLU A 67 4.69 15.44 8.21
CA GLU A 67 4.93 14.04 7.80
C GLU A 67 4.77 13.08 8.97
N ARG A 68 5.34 13.42 10.13
CA ARG A 68 5.23 12.60 11.34
C ARG A 68 3.76 12.38 11.76
N ASN A 69 2.95 13.42 11.76
CA ASN A 69 1.53 13.32 12.10
C ASN A 69 0.77 12.48 11.07
N ALA A 70 1.04 12.67 9.77
CA ALA A 70 0.41 11.88 8.73
C ALA A 70 0.79 10.38 8.80
N LEU A 71 2.05 10.07 9.13
CA LEU A 71 2.50 8.69 9.39
C LEU A 71 1.81 8.07 10.62
N LEU A 72 1.63 8.83 11.70
CA LEU A 72 0.91 8.37 12.88
C LEU A 72 -0.56 8.09 12.57
N ASP A 73 -1.21 8.96 11.81
CA ASP A 73 -2.58 8.76 11.35
C ASP A 73 -2.69 7.50 10.48
N LEU A 74 -1.76 7.31 9.53
CA LEU A 74 -1.71 6.12 8.69
C LEU A 74 -1.48 4.85 9.52
N ARG A 75 -0.57 4.89 10.49
CA ARG A 75 -0.34 3.76 11.41
C ARG A 75 -1.61 3.40 12.16
N ASN A 76 -2.28 4.39 12.74
CA ASN A 76 -3.50 4.19 13.52
C ASN A 76 -4.63 3.64 12.63
N ALA A 77 -4.74 4.10 11.38
CA ALA A 77 -5.71 3.58 10.43
C ALA A 77 -5.43 2.11 10.08
N ILE A 78 -4.17 1.73 9.88
CA ILE A 78 -3.79 0.33 9.62
C ILE A 78 -3.99 -0.55 10.87
N ASP A 79 -3.62 -0.09 12.06
CA ASP A 79 -3.82 -0.82 13.32
C ASP A 79 -5.31 -1.01 13.66
N GLY A 80 -6.16 -0.07 13.21
CA GLY A 80 -7.62 -0.20 13.30
C GLY A 80 -8.21 -1.27 12.39
N LEU A 81 -7.43 -1.83 11.45
CA LEU A 81 -7.87 -2.94 10.61
C LEU A 81 -7.78 -4.26 11.38
N PRO A 82 -8.80 -5.14 11.27
CA PRO A 82 -8.72 -6.48 11.83
C PRO A 82 -7.53 -7.27 11.28
N ARG A 83 -6.67 -7.81 12.16
CA ARG A 83 -5.39 -8.42 11.77
C ARG A 83 -5.50 -9.81 11.12
N SER A 84 -6.66 -10.47 11.19
CA SER A 84 -6.91 -11.82 10.65
C SER A 84 -7.69 -11.81 9.33
N MET A 85 -7.71 -10.69 8.63
CA MET A 85 -8.70 -10.40 7.62
C MET A 85 -8.33 -10.96 6.24
N SER A 86 -9.26 -11.74 5.66
CA SER A 86 -9.27 -11.97 4.21
C SER A 86 -9.76 -10.69 3.50
N ILE A 87 -9.43 -10.49 2.23
CA ILE A 87 -9.92 -9.31 1.49
C ILE A 87 -11.45 -9.25 1.50
N LYS A 88 -12.14 -10.40 1.50
CA LYS A 88 -13.60 -10.47 1.72
C LYS A 88 -13.98 -9.83 3.04
N SER A 89 -13.33 -10.19 4.13
CA SER A 89 -13.57 -9.57 5.43
C SER A 89 -13.26 -8.07 5.40
N LEU A 90 -12.23 -7.62 4.69
CA LEU A 90 -11.93 -6.19 4.50
C LEU A 90 -13.10 -5.49 3.79
N MET A 91 -13.61 -6.10 2.73
CA MET A 91 -14.80 -5.63 2.01
C MET A 91 -16.09 -5.72 2.83
N SER A 92 -16.18 -6.61 3.82
CA SER A 92 -17.33 -6.72 4.72
C SER A 92 -17.45 -5.58 5.71
N ILE A 93 -16.33 -4.89 5.96
CA ILE A 93 -16.23 -3.71 6.83
C ILE A 93 -16.25 -2.41 5.99
N MET A 94 -16.32 -2.52 4.66
CA MET A 94 -16.46 -1.39 3.72
C MET A 94 -17.90 -0.84 3.67
N ASP A 95 -18.57 -0.75 4.81
CA ASP A 95 -19.83 0.01 4.95
C ASP A 95 -19.51 1.50 5.15
N LEU A 96 -20.37 2.36 4.59
CA LEU A 96 -20.04 3.64 3.94
C LEU A 96 -19.49 4.80 4.79
N ASP A 97 -19.30 4.68 6.10
CA ASP A 97 -18.95 5.84 6.97
C ASP A 97 -17.75 5.63 7.92
N GLY A 98 -17.00 4.53 7.80
CA GLY A 98 -16.00 4.14 8.81
C GLY A 98 -14.55 3.97 8.33
N ILE A 99 -14.01 2.77 8.59
CA ILE A 99 -12.58 2.45 8.58
C ILE A 99 -11.91 2.60 7.20
N GLN A 100 -12.64 2.40 6.11
CA GLN A 100 -12.11 2.55 4.75
C GLN A 100 -11.80 4.01 4.40
N ASN A 101 -12.71 4.94 4.74
CA ASN A 101 -12.45 6.36 4.53
C ASN A 101 -11.26 6.79 5.38
N MET A 102 -11.15 6.31 6.63
CA MET A 102 -9.97 6.57 7.44
C MET A 102 -8.68 6.04 6.81
N LEU A 103 -8.66 4.82 6.26
CA LEU A 103 -7.48 4.28 5.58
C LEU A 103 -7.14 5.07 4.32
N PHE A 104 -8.10 5.35 3.44
CA PHE A 104 -7.81 6.06 2.19
C PHE A 104 -7.51 7.54 2.41
N GLU A 105 -8.17 8.21 3.36
CA GLU A 105 -7.84 9.57 3.74
C GLU A 105 -6.47 9.66 4.41
N SER A 106 -6.13 8.71 5.30
CA SER A 106 -4.79 8.70 5.90
C SER A 106 -3.71 8.41 4.87
N ILE A 107 -3.96 7.54 3.88
CA ILE A 107 -3.07 7.37 2.73
C ILE A 107 -2.94 8.68 1.96
N THR A 108 -4.04 9.35 1.59
CA THR A 108 -3.99 10.63 0.87
C THR A 108 -3.21 11.69 1.66
N ARG A 109 -3.50 11.89 2.95
CA ARG A 109 -2.75 12.84 3.80
C ARG A 109 -1.28 12.48 3.90
N TYR A 110 -0.96 11.19 4.02
CA TYR A 110 0.41 10.71 3.99
C TYR A 110 1.10 11.09 2.67
N ILE A 111 0.49 10.79 1.53
CA ILE A 111 1.01 11.12 0.19
C ILE A 111 1.22 12.62 0.00
N GLU A 112 0.28 13.45 0.47
CA GLU A 112 0.38 14.91 0.46
C GLU A 112 1.52 15.41 1.34
N SER A 113 1.75 14.75 2.48
CA SER A 113 2.75 15.16 3.46
C SER A 113 4.20 14.96 3.04
N ILE A 114 4.49 13.98 2.17
CA ILE A 114 5.87 13.64 1.79
C ILE A 114 6.57 14.84 1.12
N VAL A 115 7.60 15.33 1.79
CA VAL A 115 8.55 16.34 1.33
C VAL A 115 9.86 15.67 0.92
N GLN A 116 10.35 14.69 1.70
CA GLN A 116 11.60 13.97 1.43
C GLN A 116 11.30 12.54 0.95
N PHE A 117 11.56 12.27 -0.33
CA PHE A 117 11.10 11.03 -0.97
C PHE A 117 11.86 9.77 -0.49
N GLU A 118 13.15 9.87 -0.22
CA GLU A 118 14.02 8.70 0.00
C GLU A 118 13.64 7.90 1.26
N GLU A 119 13.26 8.59 2.32
CA GLU A 119 12.79 8.03 3.58
C GLU A 119 11.52 7.19 3.40
N HIS A 120 10.72 7.54 2.40
CA HIS A 120 9.39 6.99 2.15
C HIS A 120 9.34 5.96 1.02
N LYS A 121 10.44 5.77 0.30
CA LYS A 121 10.53 4.92 -0.90
C LYS A 121 9.97 3.51 -0.67
N ASN A 122 10.42 2.82 0.37
CA ASN A 122 9.92 1.46 0.64
C ASN A 122 8.45 1.47 1.06
N LEU A 123 8.05 2.41 1.94
CA LEU A 123 6.67 2.53 2.39
C LEU A 123 5.70 2.75 1.22
N LEU A 124 6.05 3.63 0.27
CA LEU A 124 5.26 3.87 -0.94
C LEU A 124 5.03 2.59 -1.75
N LYS A 125 6.04 1.73 -1.90
CA LYS A 125 5.89 0.44 -2.59
C LYS A 125 4.89 -0.49 -1.88
N ALA A 126 4.93 -0.56 -0.54
CA ALA A 126 3.93 -1.32 0.21
C ALA A 126 2.52 -0.74 0.05
N VAL A 127 2.38 0.58 0.12
CA VAL A 127 1.08 1.26 -0.08
C VAL A 127 0.52 0.98 -1.47
N VAL A 128 1.33 1.11 -2.52
CA VAL A 128 0.92 0.79 -3.90
C VAL A 128 0.51 -0.67 -4.02
N LEU A 129 1.24 -1.62 -3.43
CA LEU A 129 0.87 -3.03 -3.44
C LEU A 129 -0.50 -3.27 -2.78
N VAL A 130 -0.76 -2.66 -1.61
CA VAL A 130 -2.06 -2.75 -0.94
C VAL A 130 -3.18 -2.22 -1.84
N LEU A 131 -2.99 -1.04 -2.42
CA LEU A 131 -3.98 -0.43 -3.31
C LEU A 131 -4.23 -1.27 -4.57
N LYS A 132 -3.19 -1.85 -5.18
CA LYS A 132 -3.29 -2.76 -6.34
C LYS A 132 -4.04 -4.05 -6.00
N ILE A 133 -3.85 -4.60 -4.80
CA ILE A 133 -4.60 -5.77 -4.33
C ILE A 133 -6.09 -5.45 -4.22
N ILE A 134 -6.43 -4.30 -3.62
CA ILE A 134 -7.83 -3.89 -3.43
C ILE A 134 -8.48 -3.53 -4.77
N GLU A 135 -7.80 -2.77 -5.63
CA GLU A 135 -8.25 -2.44 -6.98
C GLU A 135 -8.61 -3.70 -7.77
N TYR A 136 -7.69 -4.66 -7.81
CA TYR A 136 -7.88 -5.92 -8.52
C TYR A 136 -9.13 -6.66 -8.04
N ASP A 137 -9.29 -6.80 -6.73
CA ASP A 137 -10.42 -7.52 -6.17
C ASP A 137 -11.77 -6.83 -6.42
N LEU A 138 -11.80 -5.49 -6.46
CA LEU A 138 -12.99 -4.72 -6.85
C LEU A 138 -13.29 -4.86 -8.35
N SER A 139 -12.26 -4.96 -9.20
CA SER A 139 -12.42 -5.09 -10.66
C SER A 139 -12.93 -6.47 -11.09
N LYS A 140 -12.60 -7.52 -10.33
CA LYS A 140 -12.79 -8.92 -10.72
C LYS A 140 -14.23 -9.44 -10.67
N LYS A 141 -15.10 -8.75 -9.94
CA LYS A 141 -16.49 -9.16 -9.73
C LYS A 141 -17.43 -8.14 -10.36
N GLU A 142 -18.15 -8.55 -11.40
CA GLU A 142 -19.28 -7.77 -11.89
C GLU A 142 -20.43 -7.85 -10.88
N GLY A 143 -21.07 -6.71 -10.59
CA GLY A 143 -22.19 -6.63 -9.65
C GLY A 143 -21.81 -6.33 -8.20
N PRO A 144 -22.75 -6.49 -7.26
CA PRO A 144 -22.51 -6.25 -5.85
C PRO A 144 -21.56 -7.29 -5.25
N ILE A 145 -20.80 -6.88 -4.24
CA ILE A 145 -19.96 -7.80 -3.49
C ILE A 145 -20.81 -8.42 -2.38
N THR A 146 -20.85 -9.75 -2.37
CA THR A 146 -21.57 -10.52 -1.37
C THR A 146 -20.62 -11.43 -0.61
N ILE A 147 -20.91 -11.65 0.67
CA ILE A 147 -20.20 -12.59 1.53
C ILE A 147 -21.20 -13.57 2.11
N GLY A 148 -20.84 -14.84 2.07
CA GLY A 148 -21.71 -15.92 2.47
C GLY A 148 -21.12 -17.28 2.17
N TYR A 149 -21.65 -18.30 2.84
CA TYR A 149 -21.36 -19.70 2.57
C TYR A 149 -22.68 -20.49 2.57
N GLY A 150 -22.94 -21.23 1.49
CA GLY A 150 -24.20 -21.95 1.32
C GLY A 150 -25.41 -21.03 1.14
N PHE A 151 -26.48 -21.25 1.91
CA PHE A 151 -27.76 -20.53 1.79
C PHE A 151 -27.78 -19.12 2.40
N PHE A 152 -26.74 -18.74 3.16
CA PHE A 152 -26.64 -17.43 3.78
C PHE A 152 -25.64 -16.57 3.03
N SER A 153 -26.11 -15.49 2.40
CA SER A 153 -25.27 -14.46 1.79
C SER A 153 -25.78 -13.07 2.13
N VAL A 154 -24.87 -12.15 2.44
CA VAL A 154 -25.13 -10.74 2.72
C VAL A 154 -24.42 -9.90 1.67
N VAL A 155 -25.13 -8.90 1.12
CA VAL A 155 -24.52 -7.87 0.28
C VAL A 155 -23.74 -6.93 1.20
N ILE A 156 -22.44 -6.80 0.94
CA ILE A 156 -21.53 -5.97 1.72
C ILE A 156 -21.12 -4.70 0.97
N LEU A 157 -21.13 -4.75 -0.37
CA LEU A 157 -21.00 -3.56 -1.21
C LEU A 157 -22.02 -3.68 -2.34
N SER A 158 -22.82 -2.64 -2.53
CA SER A 158 -23.62 -2.47 -3.73
C SER A 158 -22.69 -2.34 -4.95
N ASN A 159 -23.23 -2.59 -6.15
CA ASN A 159 -22.44 -2.42 -7.37
C ASN A 159 -21.96 -0.97 -7.56
N GLU A 160 -22.78 0.01 -7.18
CA GLU A 160 -22.45 1.44 -7.23
C GLU A 160 -21.31 1.78 -6.27
N GLN A 161 -21.37 1.30 -5.02
CA GLN A 161 -20.31 1.47 -4.03
C GLN A 161 -19.01 0.81 -4.50
N ARG A 162 -19.07 -0.40 -5.05
CA ARG A 162 -17.91 -1.09 -5.64
C ARG A 162 -17.26 -0.24 -6.73
N GLN A 163 -18.05 0.29 -7.66
CA GLN A 163 -17.57 1.13 -8.75
C GLN A 163 -16.96 2.44 -8.25
N ALA A 164 -17.61 3.11 -7.28
CA ALA A 164 -17.09 4.33 -6.67
C ALA A 164 -15.76 4.08 -5.93
N ASN A 165 -15.66 2.99 -5.17
CA ASN A 165 -14.44 2.59 -4.47
C ASN A 165 -13.31 2.26 -5.44
N HIS A 166 -13.60 1.54 -6.52
CA HIS A 166 -12.63 1.23 -7.56
C HIS A 166 -12.08 2.52 -8.21
N ALA A 167 -12.97 3.47 -8.54
CA ALA A 167 -12.57 4.77 -9.09
C ALA A 167 -11.71 5.59 -8.11
N LYS A 168 -12.07 5.62 -6.82
CA LYS A 168 -11.29 6.30 -5.77
C LYS A 168 -9.87 5.72 -5.65
N ILE A 169 -9.74 4.40 -5.63
CA ILE A 169 -8.43 3.74 -5.54
C ILE A 169 -7.60 4.00 -6.80
N ALA A 170 -8.20 3.94 -7.98
CA ALA A 170 -7.52 4.25 -9.23
C ALA A 170 -6.98 5.69 -9.25
N LEU A 171 -7.74 6.64 -8.71
CA LEU A 171 -7.32 8.03 -8.57
C LEU A 171 -6.12 8.17 -7.63
N ILE A 172 -6.17 7.58 -6.43
CA ILE A 172 -5.07 7.59 -5.47
C ILE A 172 -3.82 6.94 -6.07
N LEU A 173 -3.96 5.79 -6.74
CA LEU A 173 -2.85 5.10 -7.41
C LEU A 173 -2.19 6.00 -8.47
N ASN A 174 -3.00 6.65 -9.31
CA ASN A 174 -2.49 7.56 -10.33
C ASN A 174 -1.76 8.75 -9.71
N GLU A 175 -2.28 9.33 -8.63
CA GLU A 175 -1.64 10.43 -7.92
C GLU A 175 -0.26 10.03 -7.37
N ILE A 176 -0.18 8.88 -6.69
CA ILE A 176 1.07 8.33 -6.17
C ILE A 176 2.09 8.12 -7.31
N ILE A 177 1.66 7.47 -8.39
CA ILE A 177 2.51 7.17 -9.55
C ILE A 177 3.02 8.46 -10.20
N GLN A 178 2.12 9.41 -10.49
CA GLN A 178 2.51 10.67 -11.12
C GLN A 178 3.46 11.49 -10.25
N LYS A 179 3.24 11.51 -8.93
CA LYS A 179 4.06 12.27 -8.00
C LYS A 179 5.44 11.65 -7.77
N PHE A 180 5.54 10.32 -7.74
CA PHE A 180 6.74 9.65 -7.23
C PHE A 180 7.45 8.70 -8.18
N ASP A 181 6.81 8.15 -9.22
CA ASP A 181 7.42 7.09 -10.04
C ASP A 181 8.73 7.55 -10.73
N ALA A 182 8.77 8.79 -11.22
CA ALA A 182 9.97 9.37 -11.82
C ALA A 182 11.17 9.42 -10.86
N ASN A 183 10.93 9.68 -9.57
CA ASN A 183 11.96 9.73 -8.53
C ASN A 183 12.56 8.35 -8.21
N TYR A 184 11.94 7.24 -8.63
CA TYR A 184 12.53 5.90 -8.50
C TYR A 184 13.61 5.62 -9.54
N THR A 185 13.42 6.14 -10.75
CA THR A 185 14.30 5.95 -11.90
C THR A 185 15.59 6.76 -11.83
N GLU A 186 15.58 7.94 -11.20
CA GLU A 186 16.75 8.84 -11.17
C GLU A 186 17.91 8.32 -10.30
N SER A 187 17.65 7.38 -9.37
CA SER A 187 18.66 6.84 -8.46
C SER A 187 19.81 6.08 -9.17
N HIS A 188 19.64 5.68 -10.44
CA HIS A 188 20.65 4.93 -11.19
C HIS A 188 21.45 5.74 -12.20
N ILE A 189 21.04 6.97 -12.52
CA ILE A 189 21.77 7.81 -13.50
C ILE A 189 22.97 8.49 -12.84
N ILE A 190 22.87 8.83 -11.55
CA ILE A 190 23.93 9.55 -10.83
C ILE A 190 25.12 8.62 -10.51
N ASP A 191 24.86 7.32 -10.26
CA ASP A 191 25.92 6.35 -9.90
C ASP A 191 26.80 5.94 -11.11
N GLN A 192 26.31 6.13 -12.35
CA GLN A 192 27.11 5.90 -13.56
C GLN A 192 27.80 7.19 -14.07
N GLY A 193 27.28 8.37 -13.75
CA GLY A 193 27.90 9.65 -14.10
C GLY A 193 29.17 9.95 -13.29
N ALA A 194 29.23 9.53 -12.03
CA ALA A 194 30.40 9.74 -11.17
C ALA A 194 31.61 8.84 -11.51
N LEU A 195 31.40 7.77 -12.29
CA LEU A 195 32.47 6.86 -12.72
C LEU A 195 33.07 7.22 -14.09
N MET A 196 32.48 8.16 -14.84
CA MET A 196 33.01 8.58 -16.14
C MET A 196 33.94 9.80 -16.10
N GLU A 197 34.06 10.50 -14.97
CA GLU A 197 34.99 11.64 -14.86
C GLU A 197 36.37 11.27 -14.26
N ILE A 198 36.68 9.98 -14.10
CA ILE A 198 37.97 9.49 -13.57
C ILE A 198 38.65 8.52 -14.55
N SER A 199 38.52 8.71 -15.86
CA SER A 199 39.23 7.93 -16.89
C SER A 199 40.08 8.81 -17.79
#